data_AF-A0A536I0G8-F1
#
_entry.id   AF-A0A536I0G8-F1
#
_cell.length_a   1.000
_cell.length_b   1.000
_cell.length_c   1.000
_cell.angle_alpha   90.00
_cell.angle_beta   90.00
_cell.angle_gamma   90.00
#
_symmetry.space_group_name_H-M   'P 1'
#
loop_
_entity.id
_entity.type
_entity.pdbx_description
1 polymer ?
#
loop_
_entity_poly.entity_id
_entity_poly.type
_entity_poly.pdbx_seq_one_letter_code
_entity_poly.pdbx_strand_id
1 'polypeptide(L)'
;MTIFMIYPAVATVIRSLFNRTGETFVGLDNYLQIFSDGRTFHAIQNNIIWVLIFPAAVTALGVLFAVLLERVPYRLVIRTILFMP
;
A
#
# COMPACT_ATOMS: atom_id res chain seq x y z
N MET A 1 4.01 -1.74 -25.04
CA MET A 1 4.28 -1.59 -23.59
C MET A 1 3.16 -2.13 -22.72
N THR A 2 1.89 -1.84 -23.00
CA THR A 2 0.73 -2.32 -22.19
C THR A 2 0.60 -3.85 -22.13
N ILE A 3 0.95 -4.55 -23.22
CA ILE A 3 0.88 -6.04 -23.30
C ILE A 3 1.79 -6.73 -22.27
N PHE A 4 2.99 -6.18 -22.02
CA PHE A 4 3.93 -6.75 -21.06
C PHE A 4 3.50 -6.59 -19.60
N MET A 5 2.54 -5.71 -19.32
CA MET A 5 2.01 -5.46 -17.99
C MET A 5 0.70 -6.22 -17.76
N ILE A 6 -0.15 -6.31 -18.79
CA ILE A 6 -1.42 -7.04 -18.74
C ILE A 6 -1.19 -8.55 -18.66
N TYR A 7 -0.23 -9.09 -19.42
CA TYR A 7 0.05 -10.53 -19.44
C TYR A 7 0.39 -11.11 -18.05
N PRO A 8 1.35 -10.57 -17.28
CA PRO A 8 1.64 -11.08 -15.95
C PRO A 8 0.46 -10.86 -14.99
N ALA A 9 -0.28 -9.75 -15.10
CA ALA A 9 -1.44 -9.50 -14.25
C ALA A 9 -2.52 -10.59 -14.43
N VAL A 10 -2.89 -10.90 -15.68
CA VAL A 10 -3.86 -11.96 -16.00
C VAL A 10 -3.32 -13.33 -15.59
N ALA A 11 -2.05 -13.61 -15.84
CA ALA A 11 -1.41 -14.87 -15.42
C ALA A 11 -1.40 -15.04 -13.89
N THR A 12 -1.24 -13.96 -13.13
CA THR A 12 -1.27 -13.98 -11.66
C THR A 12 -2.67 -14.27 -11.13
N VAL A 13 -3.69 -13.67 -11.75
CA VAL A 13 -5.11 -13.93 -11.43
C VAL A 13 -5.51 -15.37 -11.74
N ILE A 14 -5.07 -15.92 -12.88
CA ILE A 14 -5.34 -17.32 -13.21
C ILE A 14 -4.61 -18.22 -12.20
N ARG A 15 -3.33 -17.96 -11.91
CA ARG A 15 -2.55 -18.76 -10.94
C ARG A 15 -3.10 -18.72 -9.52
N SER A 16 -3.75 -17.64 -9.07
CA SER A 16 -4.31 -17.57 -7.72
C SER A 16 -5.48 -18.53 -7.50
N LEU A 17 -6.09 -19.03 -8.57
CA LEU A 17 -7.16 -20.05 -8.54
C LEU A 17 -6.61 -21.49 -8.49
N PHE A 18 -5.29 -21.66 -8.60
CA PHE A 18 -4.62 -22.97 -8.51
C PHE A 18 -3.88 -23.10 -7.18
N ASN A 19 -3.57 -24.34 -6.81
CA ASN A 19 -2.81 -24.72 -5.61
C ASN A 19 -1.37 -24.15 -5.66
N ARG A 20 -0.66 -24.07 -4.51
CA ARG A 20 0.78 -23.74 -4.41
C ARG A 20 1.70 -24.41 -5.46
N THR A 21 1.40 -25.62 -5.94
CA THR A 21 2.15 -26.31 -7.01
C THR A 21 1.66 -25.99 -8.42
N GLY A 22 0.50 -25.34 -8.57
CA GLY A 22 -0.11 -24.97 -9.86
C GLY A 22 -0.81 -26.12 -10.59
N GLU A 23 -0.85 -27.31 -10.00
CA GLU A 23 -1.30 -28.54 -10.67
C GLU A 23 -2.81 -28.80 -10.54
N THR A 24 -3.46 -28.22 -9.53
CA THR A 24 -4.88 -28.43 -9.23
C THR A 24 -5.61 -27.10 -9.11
N PHE A 25 -6.76 -26.99 -9.79
CA PHE A 25 -7.65 -25.84 -9.70
C PHE A 25 -8.44 -25.94 -8.38
N VAL A 26 -8.18 -25.02 -7.45
CA VAL A 26 -8.79 -24.95 -6.11
C VAL A 26 -9.80 -23.80 -5.99
N GLY A 27 -9.97 -22.98 -7.03
CA GLY A 27 -10.97 -21.92 -7.05
C GLY A 27 -10.72 -20.88 -5.95
N LEU A 28 -11.72 -20.66 -5.09
CA LEU A 28 -11.68 -19.67 -4.00
C LEU A 28 -11.19 -20.22 -2.65
N ASP A 29 -10.83 -21.50 -2.56
CA ASP A 29 -10.36 -22.11 -1.29
C ASP A 29 -9.10 -21.44 -0.75
N ASN A 30 -8.22 -20.95 -1.64
CA ASN A 30 -7.05 -20.14 -1.24
C ASN A 30 -7.46 -18.85 -0.51
N TYR A 31 -8.56 -18.22 -0.94
CA TYR A 31 -9.08 -17.01 -0.31
C TYR A 31 -9.73 -17.32 1.04
N LEU A 32 -10.44 -18.44 1.16
CA LEU A 32 -10.98 -18.90 2.45
C LEU A 32 -9.87 -19.27 3.44
N GLN A 33 -8.78 -19.88 2.97
CA GLN A 33 -7.62 -20.18 3.82
C GLN A 33 -6.97 -18.93 4.41
N ILE A 34 -6.90 -17.83 3.65
CA ILE A 34 -6.38 -16.53 4.13
C ILE A 34 -7.15 -16.03 5.36
N PHE A 35 -8.46 -16.31 5.44
CA PHE A 35 -9.28 -15.95 6.61
C PHE A 35 -9.13 -16.92 7.78
N SER A 36 -8.71 -18.16 7.54
CA SER A 36 -8.48 -19.17 8.58
C SER A 36 -7.06 -19.15 9.18
N ASP A 37 -6.08 -18.65 8.43
CA ASP A 37 -4.69 -18.59 8.87
C ASP A 37 -4.43 -17.30 9.65
N GLY A 38 -4.41 -17.40 10.98
CA GLY A 38 -4.26 -16.26 11.88
C GLY A 38 -3.02 -15.39 11.60
N ARG A 39 -1.94 -15.98 11.06
CA ARG A 39 -0.74 -15.22 10.69
C ARG A 39 -1.00 -14.28 9.51
N THR A 40 -1.71 -14.76 8.49
CA THR A 40 -2.04 -13.97 7.31
C THR A 40 -3.06 -12.90 7.66
N PHE A 41 -4.05 -13.22 8.50
CA PHE A 41 -5.03 -12.25 8.99
C PHE A 41 -4.38 -11.09 9.78
N HIS A 42 -3.47 -11.40 10.71
CA HIS A 42 -2.73 -10.35 11.44
C HIS A 42 -1.87 -9.48 10.52
N ALA A 43 -1.24 -10.06 9.50
CA ALA A 43 -0.46 -9.29 8.52
C ALA A 43 -1.35 -8.34 7.70
N ILE A 44 -2.55 -8.77 7.31
CA ILE A 44 -3.53 -7.93 6.60
C ILE A 44 -4.01 -6.78 7.51
N GLN A 45 -4.41 -7.08 8.74
CA GLN A 45 -4.84 -6.06 9.70
C GLN A 45 -3.74 -5.02 9.94
N ASN A 46 -2.51 -5.47 10.17
CA ASN A 46 -1.38 -4.55 10.36
C ASN A 46 -1.16 -3.67 9.12
N ASN A 47 -1.20 -4.24 7.90
CA ASN A 47 -1.09 -3.45 6.68
C ASN A 47 -2.21 -2.41 6.54
N ILE A 48 -3.46 -2.77 6.86
CA ILE A 48 -4.58 -1.82 6.83
C ILE A 48 -4.36 -0.68 7.83
N ILE A 49 -3.93 -0.99 9.05
CA ILE A 49 -3.60 0.00 10.06
C ILE A 49 -2.50 0.94 9.54
N TRP A 50 -1.44 0.39 8.96
CA TRP A 50 -0.35 1.20 8.39
C TRP A 50 -0.81 2.09 7.24
N VAL A 51 -1.61 1.56 6.30
CA VAL A 51 -2.14 2.30 5.14
C VAL A 51 -3.06 3.45 5.57
N LEU A 52 -3.75 3.33 6.70
CA LEU A 52 -4.63 4.39 7.20
C LEU A 52 -3.89 5.38 8.09
N ILE A 53 -3.12 4.90 9.07
CA ILE A 53 -2.49 5.74 10.08
C ILE A 53 -1.31 6.50 9.50
N PHE A 54 -0.46 5.86 8.70
CA PHE A 54 0.77 6.48 8.24
C PHE A 54 0.51 7.69 7.33
N PRO A 55 -0.32 7.59 6.27
CA PRO A 55 -0.64 8.76 5.44
C PRO A 55 -1.36 9.84 6.25
N ALA A 56 -2.32 9.48 7.11
CA ALA A 56 -3.02 10.46 7.93
C ALA A 56 -2.08 11.23 8.86
N ALA A 57 -1.14 10.53 9.51
CA ALA A 57 -0.15 11.14 10.38
C ALA A 57 0.80 12.07 9.60
N VAL A 58 1.33 11.61 8.46
CA VAL A 58 2.22 12.42 7.61
C VAL A 58 1.50 13.65 7.06
N THR A 59 0.25 13.51 6.61
CA THR A 59 -0.56 14.63 6.13
C THR A 59 -0.86 15.62 7.26
N ALA A 60 -1.25 15.15 8.44
CA ALA A 60 -1.51 16.03 9.59
C ALA A 60 -0.26 16.82 9.99
N LEU A 61 0.90 16.15 10.05
CA LEU A 61 2.18 16.80 10.29
C LEU A 61 2.53 17.80 9.19
N GLY A 62 2.36 17.43 7.91
CA GLY A 62 2.61 18.32 6.78
C GLY A 62 1.78 19.60 6.84
N VAL A 63 0.49 19.49 7.19
CA VAL A 63 -0.40 20.66 7.37
C VAL A 63 0.04 21.50 8.58
N LEU A 64 0.37 20.85 9.71
CA LEU A 64 0.86 21.55 10.89
C LEU A 64 2.11 22.38 10.59
N PHE A 65 3.10 21.78 9.92
CA PHE A 65 4.30 22.49 9.48
C PHE A 65 3.98 23.59 8.48
N ALA A 66 3.05 23.37 7.55
CA ALA A 66 2.64 24.40 6.59
C ALA A 66 2.09 25.67 7.27
N VAL A 67 1.27 25.50 8.31
CA VAL A 67 0.70 26.61 9.11
C VAL A 67 1.77 27.28 9.97
N LEU A 68 2.66 26.51 10.61
CA LEU A 68 3.76 27.07 11.41
C LEU A 68 4.73 27.91 10.54
N LEU A 69 5.04 27.42 9.34
CA LEU A 69 5.93 28.09 8.40
C LEU A 69 5.33 29.35 7.76
N GLU A 70 4.03 29.60 7.90
CA GLU A 70 3.42 30.87 7.50
C GLU A 70 3.88 32.05 8.34
N ARG A 71 4.27 31.79 9.59
CA ARG A 71 4.67 32.85 10.53
C ARG A 71 6.17 33.15 10.51
N VAL A 72 6.96 32.41 9.74
CA VAL A 72 8.42 32.57 9.70
C VAL A 72 8.84 33.39 8.47
N PRO A 73 9.63 34.47 8.63
CA PRO A 73 10.04 35.33 7.52
C PRO A 73 10.95 34.62 6.49
N TYR A 74 11.58 33.49 6.85
CA TYR A 74 12.40 32.65 5.97
C TYR A 74 11.62 31.56 5.21
N ARG A 75 10.32 31.76 5.00
CA ARG A 75 9.39 30.80 4.35
C ARG A 75 9.89 30.26 3.01
N LEU A 76 10.60 31.06 2.21
CA LEU A 76 11.08 30.68 0.89
C LEU A 76 12.12 29.55 0.95
N VAL A 77 13.09 29.63 1.86
CA VAL A 77 14.20 28.65 1.96
C VAL A 77 13.68 27.30 2.45
N ILE A 78 12.81 27.30 3.45
CA ILE A 78 12.25 26.07 4.03
C ILE A 78 11.29 25.40 3.04
N ARG A 79 10.50 26.17 2.29
CA ARG A 79 9.61 25.65 1.24
C ARG A 79 10.42 25.00 0.12
N THR A 80 11.56 25.57 -0.27
CA THR A 80 12.41 24.94 -1.29
C THR A 80 12.97 23.59 -0.82
N ILE A 81 13.44 23.48 0.42
CA ILE A 81 13.98 22.21 0.97
C ILE A 81 12.89 21.14 1.11
N LEU A 82 11.66 21.53 1.48
CA LEU A 82 10.55 20.58 1.64
C LEU A 82 9.93 20.13 0.30
N PHE A 83 9.98 20.97 -0.74
CA PHE A 83 9.35 20.69 -2.04
C PHE A 83 10.33 20.23 -3.13
N MET A 84 11.63 20.48 -2.96
CA MET A 84 12.68 19.96 -3.84
C MET A 84 13.50 18.90 -3.09
N PRO A 85 13.07 17.63 -3.09
CA PRO A 85 13.94 16.52 -2.72
C PRO A 85 15.01 16.26 -3.78
#